data_AF-A0A5E6NT08-F1
#
_entry.id   AF-A0A5E6NT08-F1
#
_cell.length_a   1.000
_cell.length_b   1.000
_cell.length_c   1.000
_cell.angle_alpha   90.00
_cell.angle_beta   90.00
_cell.angle_gamma   90.00
#
_symmetry.space_group_name_H-M   'P 1'
#
loop_
_entity.id
_entity.type
_entity.pdbx_description
1 polymer ?
#
loop_
_entity_poly.entity_id
_entity_poly.type
_entity_poly.pdbx_seq_one_letter_code
_entity_poly.pdbx_strand_id
1 'polypeptide(L)'
;MGTSQLGGAVYGNPNLNQNADIILNEVGSTNRSVLNGALEVFGKNAAVVIANPNGFDCNGCSFINTSKLTMVSGQSRMSDGAITGFKINNDLTSDFIIHELGLYANNTNDVDIISRAIKLRGELQAKQDLALKQGNDYYDYTTGEVKSNTNAAPIEFGIDISHLSNISAGSIKLIVTEKGAGVNTADGDIITDLSNLEITADGDLVLKANLSSQTDINLTSHHGNITQSGDIKAVQNIDINANQTYQNEGKDTIAQANLAITANTVNNQGGQLAAGGNLNIAVDTLNNTRNDTQDTTKTQEKTQEKTQGGLIYAKNQLQITAANHLLNDKSSIVAEGDIVINDTNHGQIMT
;
A
#
# COMPACT_ATOMS: atom_id res chain seq x y z
N MET A 1 23.69 28.25 -23.36
CA MET A 1 23.57 28.58 -21.93
C MET A 1 22.08 28.68 -21.63
N GLY A 2 21.63 28.14 -20.52
CA GLY A 2 20.29 28.41 -19.98
C GLY A 2 20.37 28.54 -18.46
N THR A 3 19.21 28.66 -17.81
CA THR A 3 19.14 28.85 -16.36
C THR A 3 18.44 27.68 -15.71
N SER A 4 19.14 26.95 -14.84
CA SER A 4 18.57 25.91 -13.99
C SER A 4 17.98 26.53 -12.71
N GLN A 5 17.03 25.83 -12.09
CA GLN A 5 16.36 26.28 -10.87
C GLN A 5 17.31 26.28 -9.67
N LEU A 6 18.16 25.26 -9.55
CA LEU A 6 19.05 25.11 -8.40
C LEU A 6 20.43 25.74 -8.62
N GLY A 7 20.94 25.70 -9.85
CA GLY A 7 22.32 26.05 -10.17
C GLY A 7 22.51 27.40 -10.89
N GLY A 8 21.41 28.08 -11.28
CA GLY A 8 21.49 29.33 -12.02
C GLY A 8 21.99 29.13 -13.44
N ALA A 9 22.91 29.98 -13.92
CA ALA A 9 23.37 29.92 -15.30
C ALA A 9 24.26 28.68 -15.57
N VAL A 10 23.82 27.81 -16.49
CA VAL A 10 24.49 26.55 -16.84
C VAL A 10 24.74 26.48 -18.35
N TYR A 11 25.93 26.03 -18.74
CA TYR A 11 26.29 25.77 -20.14
C TYR A 11 25.80 24.40 -20.61
N GLY A 12 25.69 24.22 -21.93
CA GLY A 12 25.34 22.91 -22.49
C GLY A 12 26.39 21.86 -22.13
N ASN A 13 25.95 20.64 -21.86
CA ASN A 13 26.86 19.54 -21.55
C ASN A 13 27.64 19.12 -22.80
N PRO A 14 28.98 19.31 -22.85
CA PRO A 14 29.79 19.04 -24.04
C PRO A 14 29.90 17.55 -24.36
N ASN A 15 29.49 16.67 -23.44
CA ASN A 15 29.49 15.22 -23.65
C ASN A 15 28.25 14.73 -24.43
N LEU A 16 27.24 15.60 -24.63
CA LEU A 16 26.00 15.23 -25.30
C LEU A 16 26.07 15.55 -26.80
N ASN A 17 25.94 14.50 -27.62
CA ASN A 17 25.58 14.63 -29.04
C ASN A 17 24.05 14.62 -29.23
N GLN A 18 23.32 14.14 -28.22
CA GLN A 18 21.88 14.11 -28.12
C GLN A 18 21.47 14.13 -26.65
N ASN A 19 20.26 14.59 -26.35
CA ASN A 19 19.73 14.53 -24.99
C ASN A 19 19.43 13.08 -24.59
N ALA A 20 19.66 12.74 -23.33
CA ALA A 20 19.33 11.43 -22.79
C ALA A 20 17.81 11.30 -22.53
N ASP A 21 17.28 10.10 -22.77
CA ASP A 21 15.91 9.76 -22.36
C ASP A 21 15.89 9.15 -20.93
N ILE A 22 16.98 8.48 -20.55
CA ILE A 22 17.21 7.92 -19.21
C ILE A 22 18.59 8.35 -18.71
N ILE A 23 18.66 8.82 -17.48
CA ILE A 23 19.90 9.15 -16.77
C ILE A 23 20.08 8.14 -15.62
N LEU A 24 21.01 7.20 -15.79
CA LEU A 24 21.38 6.24 -14.75
C LEU A 24 22.52 6.78 -13.88
N ASN A 25 22.26 6.87 -12.58
CA ASN A 25 23.25 7.19 -11.56
C ASN A 25 23.53 5.92 -10.73
N GLU A 26 24.69 5.31 -10.92
CA GLU A 26 25.09 4.10 -10.20
C GLU A 26 26.17 4.39 -9.17
N VAL A 27 25.94 3.99 -7.92
CA VAL A 27 26.92 4.13 -6.85
C VAL A 27 27.82 2.90 -6.81
N GLY A 28 29.08 3.08 -7.23
CA GLY A 28 30.10 2.03 -7.20
C GLY A 28 30.89 1.91 -5.89
N SER A 29 30.60 2.78 -4.90
CA SER A 29 31.22 2.72 -3.57
C SER A 29 30.43 1.83 -2.61
N THR A 30 30.88 1.72 -1.36
CA THR A 30 30.17 1.03 -0.27
C THR A 30 29.28 1.96 0.57
N ASN A 31 29.12 3.22 0.15
CA ASN A 31 28.35 4.22 0.90
C ASN A 31 26.88 4.25 0.46
N ARG A 32 26.01 4.56 1.43
CA ARG A 32 24.59 4.88 1.20
C ARG A 32 24.42 6.16 0.40
N SER A 33 23.29 6.30 -0.27
CA SER A 33 22.87 7.55 -0.89
C SER A 33 22.16 8.41 0.15
N VAL A 34 22.69 9.60 0.44
CA VAL A 34 22.05 10.57 1.33
C VAL A 34 21.48 11.71 0.49
N LEU A 35 20.15 11.86 0.47
CA LEU A 35 19.42 12.82 -0.34
C LEU A 35 18.67 13.81 0.57
N ASN A 36 19.26 14.99 0.78
CA ASN A 36 18.74 16.03 1.68
C ASN A 36 18.28 17.31 0.95
N GLY A 37 17.83 17.17 -0.31
CA GLY A 37 17.44 18.31 -1.13
C GLY A 37 16.98 17.92 -2.52
N ALA A 38 16.85 18.92 -3.38
CA ALA A 38 16.35 18.75 -4.74
C ALA A 38 17.42 18.19 -5.70
N LEU A 39 17.02 17.27 -6.57
CA LEU A 39 17.76 16.83 -7.75
C LEU A 39 17.07 17.39 -8.99
N GLU A 40 17.82 18.12 -9.82
CA GLU A 40 17.30 18.76 -11.03
C GLU A 40 17.92 18.16 -12.30
N VAL A 41 17.08 17.74 -13.24
CA VAL A 41 17.48 17.52 -14.63
C VAL A 41 17.41 18.85 -15.37
N PHE A 42 18.56 19.46 -15.65
CA PHE A 42 18.60 20.69 -16.45
C PHE A 42 18.59 20.38 -17.95
N GLY A 43 17.62 20.94 -18.69
CA GLY A 43 17.46 20.75 -20.14
C GLY A 43 16.23 19.92 -20.50
N LYS A 44 16.38 18.99 -21.46
CA LYS A 44 15.29 18.07 -21.85
C LYS A 44 14.89 17.22 -20.63
N ASN A 45 13.60 17.15 -20.36
CA ASN A 45 13.01 16.23 -19.39
C ASN A 45 13.43 14.78 -19.68
N ALA A 46 13.82 14.04 -18.64
CA ALA A 46 14.31 12.66 -18.76
C ALA A 46 13.87 11.81 -17.57
N ALA A 47 13.89 10.48 -17.74
CA ALA A 47 13.77 9.56 -16.62
C ALA A 47 15.09 9.54 -15.83
N VAL A 48 15.00 9.43 -14.52
CA VAL A 48 16.15 9.35 -13.61
C VAL A 48 16.11 8.02 -12.89
N VAL A 49 17.22 7.30 -12.95
CA VAL A 49 17.44 6.07 -12.19
C VAL A 49 18.59 6.31 -11.20
N ILE A 50 18.39 5.95 -9.94
CA ILE A 50 19.44 5.96 -8.93
C ILE A 50 19.56 4.54 -8.38
N ALA A 51 20.69 3.89 -8.65
CA ALA A 51 20.99 2.54 -8.20
C ALA A 51 22.10 2.59 -7.14
N ASN A 52 21.78 2.19 -5.91
CA ASN A 52 22.76 2.08 -4.85
C ASN A 52 22.55 0.81 -4.04
N PRO A 53 23.41 -0.22 -4.20
CA PRO A 53 23.31 -1.46 -3.44
C PRO A 53 23.35 -1.27 -1.92
N ASN A 54 23.92 -0.17 -1.43
CA ASN A 54 24.10 0.05 0.00
C ASN A 54 22.89 0.68 0.70
N GLY A 55 21.85 1.09 -0.05
CA GLY A 55 20.65 1.70 0.51
C GLY A 55 20.60 3.24 0.43
N PHE A 56 19.52 3.79 0.98
CA PHE A 56 19.15 5.20 0.82
C PHE A 56 18.69 5.83 2.15
N ASP A 57 19.04 7.09 2.32
CA ASP A 57 18.50 8.00 3.33
C ASP A 57 17.98 9.25 2.60
N CYS A 58 16.66 9.39 2.50
CA CYS A 58 16.01 10.60 1.99
C CYS A 58 15.45 11.41 3.14
N ASN A 59 15.83 12.67 3.26
CA ASN A 59 15.27 13.58 4.25
C ASN A 59 14.99 14.96 3.61
N GLY A 60 13.79 15.11 3.05
CA GLY A 60 13.42 16.29 2.27
C GLY A 60 13.92 16.24 0.83
N CYS A 61 14.08 15.03 0.28
CA CYS A 61 14.51 14.90 -1.11
C CYS A 61 13.36 15.25 -2.07
N SER A 62 13.70 15.92 -3.17
CA SER A 62 12.72 16.29 -4.19
C SER A 62 13.32 16.26 -5.60
N PHE A 63 12.46 16.25 -6.62
CA PHE A 63 12.88 16.03 -8.00
C PHE A 63 12.26 17.06 -8.93
N ILE A 64 13.11 17.65 -9.79
CA ILE A 64 12.75 18.72 -10.71
C ILE A 64 13.04 18.25 -12.14
N ASN A 65 12.03 18.42 -13.01
CA ASN A 65 12.12 18.09 -14.43
C ASN A 65 12.45 16.60 -14.71
N THR A 66 11.95 15.71 -13.86
CA THR A 66 12.08 14.25 -13.98
C THR A 66 10.76 13.65 -14.45
N SER A 67 10.74 12.92 -15.57
CA SER A 67 9.48 12.29 -16.06
C SER A 67 9.09 11.08 -15.22
N LYS A 68 10.08 10.21 -14.99
CA LYS A 68 9.99 8.99 -14.21
C LYS A 68 11.20 8.90 -13.27
N LEU A 69 10.96 8.49 -12.04
CA LEU A 69 11.99 8.24 -11.04
C LEU A 69 12.00 6.76 -10.67
N THR A 70 13.17 6.14 -10.72
CA THR A 70 13.37 4.79 -10.18
C THR A 70 14.55 4.81 -9.22
N MET A 71 14.31 4.46 -7.97
CA MET A 71 15.37 4.34 -6.95
C MET A 71 15.44 2.91 -6.47
N VAL A 72 16.61 2.28 -6.61
CA VAL A 72 16.78 0.85 -6.34
C VAL A 72 17.95 0.62 -5.39
N SER A 73 17.68 -0.04 -4.26
CA SER A 73 18.71 -0.62 -3.39
C SER A 73 19.31 -1.88 -4.01
N GLY A 74 20.04 -1.71 -5.12
CA GLY A 74 20.57 -2.83 -5.90
C GLY A 74 21.58 -2.42 -6.96
N GLN A 75 22.18 -3.43 -7.57
CA GLN A 75 23.15 -3.27 -8.66
C GLN A 75 22.43 -3.29 -10.00
N SER A 76 22.79 -2.39 -10.91
CA SER A 76 22.19 -2.37 -12.25
C SER A 76 22.58 -3.62 -13.06
N ARG A 77 21.70 -4.01 -13.97
CA ARG A 77 21.94 -5.01 -15.01
C ARG A 77 21.58 -4.38 -16.36
N MET A 78 22.53 -4.49 -17.27
CA MET A 78 22.51 -3.84 -18.56
C MET A 78 22.73 -4.89 -19.66
N SER A 79 22.04 -4.74 -20.78
CA SER A 79 22.32 -5.47 -22.02
C SER A 79 22.25 -4.48 -23.18
N ASP A 80 23.26 -4.50 -24.06
CA ASP A 80 23.29 -3.67 -25.28
C ASP A 80 23.02 -2.17 -25.04
N GLY A 81 23.49 -1.65 -23.90
CA GLY A 81 23.31 -0.23 -23.52
C GLY A 81 21.94 0.12 -22.93
N ALA A 82 21.05 -0.85 -22.74
CA ALA A 82 19.76 -0.67 -22.08
C ALA A 82 19.74 -1.29 -20.67
N ILE A 83 18.98 -0.67 -19.76
CA ILE A 83 18.71 -1.22 -18.43
C ILE A 83 17.73 -2.38 -18.58
N THR A 84 18.12 -3.57 -18.17
CA THR A 84 17.22 -4.74 -18.15
C THR A 84 16.58 -4.95 -16.79
N GLY A 85 17.28 -4.56 -15.72
CA GLY A 85 16.80 -4.72 -14.35
C GLY A 85 17.88 -4.48 -13.32
N PHE A 86 17.62 -4.91 -12.09
CA PHE A 86 18.48 -4.67 -10.95
C PHE A 86 18.54 -5.90 -10.07
N LYS A 87 19.75 -6.29 -9.67
CA LYS A 87 19.96 -7.29 -8.62
C LYS A 87 19.75 -6.59 -7.29
N ILE A 88 18.68 -6.93 -6.57
CA ILE A 88 18.40 -6.38 -5.24
C ILE A 88 19.34 -7.05 -4.24
N ASN A 89 19.86 -6.27 -3.30
CA ASN A 89 20.70 -6.79 -2.24
C ASN A 89 19.86 -7.61 -1.25
N ASN A 90 20.34 -8.80 -0.93
CA ASN A 90 19.67 -9.72 -0.03
C ASN A 90 20.14 -9.51 1.43
N ASP A 91 20.11 -8.26 1.90
CA ASP A 91 20.46 -7.87 3.26
C ASP A 91 19.54 -6.75 3.75
N LEU A 92 19.49 -6.52 5.06
CA LEU A 92 18.63 -5.48 5.67
C LEU A 92 19.37 -4.17 5.93
N THR A 93 20.66 -4.11 5.65
CA THR A 93 21.48 -2.90 5.78
C THR A 93 21.39 -1.98 4.56
N SER A 94 20.83 -2.50 3.47
CA SER A 94 20.56 -1.80 2.21
C SER A 94 19.13 -1.25 2.11
N ASP A 95 18.49 -1.05 3.26
CA ASP A 95 17.13 -0.49 3.34
C ASP A 95 17.01 0.90 2.69
N PHE A 96 15.78 1.24 2.30
CA PHE A 96 15.42 2.57 1.84
C PHE A 96 14.67 3.29 2.96
N ILE A 97 15.21 4.39 3.46
CA ILE A 97 14.62 5.14 4.56
C ILE A 97 14.21 6.52 4.07
N ILE A 98 12.92 6.84 4.21
CA ILE A 98 12.39 8.20 4.10
C ILE A 98 12.21 8.71 5.52
N HIS A 99 12.95 9.76 5.85
CA HIS A 99 12.97 10.40 7.16
C HIS A 99 11.88 11.48 7.27
N GLU A 100 11.89 12.22 8.37
CA GLU A 100 10.80 13.08 8.82
C GLU A 100 10.48 14.25 7.88
N LEU A 101 11.45 14.75 7.12
CA LEU A 101 11.20 15.79 6.12
C LEU A 101 10.62 15.25 4.81
N GLY A 102 10.54 13.93 4.65
CA GLY A 102 9.80 13.29 3.56
C GLY A 102 10.51 13.24 2.20
N LEU A 103 9.72 12.87 1.19
CA LEU A 103 10.10 12.76 -0.22
C LEU A 103 9.01 13.40 -1.08
N TYR A 104 9.38 14.37 -1.92
CA TYR A 104 8.44 15.11 -2.78
C TYR A 104 8.76 14.96 -4.26
N ALA A 105 7.96 14.17 -4.95
CA ALA A 105 8.02 13.94 -6.40
C ALA A 105 6.76 14.48 -7.11
N ASN A 106 6.27 15.63 -6.67
CA ASN A 106 4.99 16.26 -7.09
C ASN A 106 4.91 16.61 -8.58
N ASN A 107 6.04 16.62 -9.28
CA ASN A 107 6.12 16.90 -10.71
C ASN A 107 6.56 15.68 -11.54
N THR A 108 6.71 14.52 -10.90
CA THR A 108 7.14 13.27 -11.53
C THR A 108 5.93 12.36 -11.70
N ASN A 109 5.66 11.92 -12.93
CA ASN A 109 4.48 11.09 -13.19
C ASN A 109 4.63 9.71 -12.56
N ASP A 110 5.78 9.07 -12.70
CA ASP A 110 5.98 7.69 -12.23
C ASP A 110 7.14 7.63 -11.22
N VAL A 111 6.89 7.06 -10.04
CA VAL A 111 7.89 6.87 -8.99
C VAL A 111 7.91 5.42 -8.56
N ASP A 112 9.02 4.74 -8.83
CA ASP A 112 9.30 3.37 -8.39
C ASP A 112 10.41 3.40 -7.31
N ILE A 113 10.11 2.94 -6.09
CA ILE A 113 11.10 2.72 -5.01
C ILE A 113 11.21 1.23 -4.74
N ILE A 114 12.40 0.68 -4.93
CA ILE A 114 12.67 -0.75 -4.84
C ILE A 114 13.74 -1.01 -3.79
N SER A 115 13.43 -1.81 -2.77
CA SER A 115 14.41 -2.27 -1.78
C SER A 115 13.92 -3.53 -1.08
N ARG A 116 14.81 -4.28 -0.43
CA ARG A 116 14.41 -5.40 0.43
C ARG A 116 13.67 -4.94 1.69
N ALA A 117 13.93 -3.72 2.15
CA ALA A 117 13.20 -3.10 3.25
C ALA A 117 12.98 -1.62 2.96
N ILE A 118 11.74 -1.15 3.08
CA ILE A 118 11.36 0.25 2.89
C ILE A 118 10.75 0.76 4.20
N LYS A 119 11.32 1.85 4.73
CA LYS A 119 10.87 2.49 5.97
C LYS A 119 10.46 3.91 5.68
N LEU A 120 9.22 4.26 6.01
CA LEU A 120 8.69 5.62 5.85
C LEU A 120 8.42 6.23 7.22
N ARG A 121 9.00 7.42 7.47
CA ARG A 121 8.88 8.18 8.72
C ARG A 121 8.43 9.62 8.53
N GLY A 122 7.80 9.91 7.40
CA GLY A 122 7.42 11.25 7.02
C GLY A 122 6.48 11.21 5.82
N GLU A 123 6.38 12.34 5.14
CA GLU A 123 5.49 12.49 4.00
C GLU A 123 6.12 11.96 2.70
N LEU A 124 5.34 11.24 1.91
CA LEU A 124 5.70 10.76 0.58
C LEU A 124 4.65 11.20 -0.43
N GLN A 125 5.04 12.10 -1.33
CA GLN A 125 4.14 12.61 -2.37
C GLN A 125 4.71 12.32 -3.77
N ALA A 126 3.84 11.86 -4.67
CA ALA A 126 4.12 11.75 -6.10
C ALA A 126 2.95 12.33 -6.90
N LYS A 127 3.18 12.68 -8.17
CA LYS A 127 2.13 13.29 -8.98
C LYS A 127 1.04 12.30 -9.40
N GLN A 128 1.44 11.16 -9.96
CA GLN A 128 0.52 10.21 -10.57
C GLN A 128 0.77 8.80 -10.02
N ASP A 129 1.68 8.02 -10.56
CA ASP A 129 1.89 6.63 -10.14
C ASP A 129 3.03 6.53 -9.14
N LEU A 130 2.75 5.97 -7.97
CA LEU A 130 3.74 5.65 -6.93
C LEU A 130 3.72 4.16 -6.63
N ALA A 131 4.88 3.52 -6.71
CA ALA A 131 5.05 2.13 -6.30
C ALA A 131 6.20 1.95 -5.31
N LEU A 132 5.90 1.37 -4.16
CA LEU A 132 6.88 0.83 -3.22
C LEU A 132 6.92 -0.69 -3.42
N LYS A 133 8.06 -1.19 -3.87
CA LYS A 133 8.23 -2.60 -4.27
C LYS A 133 9.31 -3.26 -3.44
N GLN A 134 8.92 -4.29 -2.71
CA GLN A 134 9.79 -5.10 -1.90
C GLN A 134 10.03 -6.47 -2.52
N GLY A 135 11.32 -6.83 -2.57
CA GLY A 135 11.80 -8.18 -2.79
C GLY A 135 13.30 -8.25 -2.53
N ASN A 136 13.87 -9.45 -2.60
CA ASN A 136 15.26 -9.69 -2.20
C ASN A 136 16.12 -10.36 -3.29
N ASP A 137 15.60 -10.48 -4.51
CA ASP A 137 16.32 -11.10 -5.62
C ASP A 137 16.53 -10.16 -6.79
N TYR A 138 15.47 -9.81 -7.52
CA TYR A 138 15.58 -9.10 -8.79
C TYR A 138 14.41 -8.16 -9.02
N TYR A 139 14.68 -7.00 -9.61
CA TYR A 139 13.67 -6.12 -10.18
C TYR A 139 13.85 -6.06 -11.70
N ASP A 140 12.82 -6.48 -12.45
CA ASP A 140 12.81 -6.39 -13.89
C ASP A 140 12.36 -4.98 -14.30
N TYR A 141 13.25 -4.23 -14.95
CA TYR A 141 12.97 -2.84 -15.30
C TYR A 141 11.97 -2.71 -16.46
N THR A 142 11.82 -3.75 -17.27
CA THR A 142 10.95 -3.76 -18.45
C THR A 142 9.51 -4.07 -18.05
N THR A 143 9.31 -5.07 -17.20
CA THR A 143 7.97 -5.48 -16.75
C THR A 143 7.53 -4.76 -15.49
N GLY A 144 8.46 -4.23 -14.69
CA GLY A 144 8.19 -3.64 -13.39
C GLY A 144 7.94 -4.67 -12.28
N GLU A 145 8.18 -5.96 -12.55
CA GLU A 145 8.03 -7.05 -11.58
C GLU A 145 9.22 -7.12 -10.61
N VAL A 146 8.91 -7.40 -9.35
CA VAL A 146 9.91 -7.70 -8.32
C VAL A 146 9.84 -9.19 -7.95
N LYS A 147 11.02 -9.81 -7.82
CA LYS A 147 11.20 -11.23 -7.54
C LYS A 147 11.93 -11.40 -6.22
N SER A 148 11.57 -12.48 -5.53
CA SER A 148 12.17 -12.87 -4.26
C SER A 148 12.66 -14.31 -4.30
N ASN A 149 13.77 -14.55 -3.59
CA ASN A 149 14.35 -15.85 -3.32
C ASN A 149 13.85 -16.34 -1.95
N THR A 150 13.38 -17.59 -1.91
CA THR A 150 12.80 -18.21 -0.71
C THR A 150 13.82 -18.65 0.34
N ASN A 151 15.12 -18.55 0.07
CA ASN A 151 16.19 -19.02 0.96
C ASN A 151 16.79 -17.94 1.88
N ALA A 152 16.28 -16.70 1.81
CA ALA A 152 16.75 -15.63 2.67
C ALA A 152 16.25 -15.79 4.12
N ALA A 153 16.94 -15.15 5.07
CA ALA A 153 16.42 -15.05 6.43
C ALA A 153 15.09 -14.27 6.40
N PRO A 154 14.01 -14.79 7.01
CA PRO A 154 12.68 -14.19 6.92
C PRO A 154 12.66 -12.81 7.56
N ILE A 155 11.80 -11.94 7.05
CA ILE A 155 11.46 -10.65 7.63
C ILE A 155 9.96 -10.58 7.89
N GLU A 156 9.58 -9.85 8.92
CA GLU A 156 8.17 -9.66 9.27
C GLU A 156 7.50 -8.67 8.33
N PHE A 157 8.11 -7.50 8.11
CA PHE A 157 7.59 -6.46 7.22
C PHE A 157 8.63 -6.03 6.19
N GLY A 158 8.22 -6.05 4.92
CA GLY A 158 9.02 -5.51 3.82
C GLY A 158 8.83 -4.00 3.61
N ILE A 159 7.65 -3.50 3.96
CA ILE A 159 7.29 -2.08 3.95
C ILE A 159 6.75 -1.74 5.35
N ASP A 160 7.38 -0.76 6.00
CA ASP A 160 7.03 -0.33 7.36
C ASP A 160 6.86 1.20 7.39
N ILE A 161 5.64 1.65 7.66
CA ILE A 161 5.22 3.06 7.65
C ILE A 161 4.93 3.48 9.09
N SER A 162 5.70 4.41 9.63
CA SER A 162 5.60 4.84 11.03
C SER A 162 4.52 5.89 11.28
N HIS A 163 4.23 6.15 12.56
CA HIS A 163 3.23 7.11 13.02
C HIS A 163 3.32 8.47 12.31
N LEU A 164 2.18 9.05 11.95
CA LEU A 164 2.03 10.35 11.28
C LEU A 164 2.69 10.46 9.89
N SER A 165 3.02 9.33 9.27
CA SER A 165 3.46 9.31 7.87
C SER A 165 2.25 9.34 6.94
N ASN A 166 2.30 10.20 5.92
CA ASN A 166 1.24 10.29 4.91
C ASN A 166 1.81 9.95 3.53
N ILE A 167 1.03 9.21 2.74
CA ILE A 167 1.35 8.91 1.35
C ILE A 167 0.25 9.47 0.45
N SER A 168 0.62 10.25 -0.56
CA SER A 168 -0.35 10.74 -1.56
C SER A 168 0.19 10.69 -2.98
N ALA A 169 -0.64 10.19 -3.90
CA ALA A 169 -0.37 10.16 -5.34
C ALA A 169 -1.67 9.91 -6.14
N GLY A 170 -1.62 10.01 -7.46
CA GLY A 170 -2.70 9.56 -8.35
C GLY A 170 -3.11 8.10 -8.15
N SER A 171 -2.13 7.20 -8.10
CA SER A 171 -2.24 5.78 -7.83
C SER A 171 -1.11 5.36 -6.90
N ILE A 172 -1.37 4.41 -6.01
CA ILE A 172 -0.39 3.89 -5.07
C ILE A 172 -0.38 2.36 -5.13
N LYS A 173 0.82 1.78 -5.22
CA LYS A 173 1.05 0.34 -5.11
C LYS A 173 2.07 0.04 -4.02
N LEU A 174 1.71 -0.79 -3.06
CA LEU A 174 2.61 -1.37 -2.06
C LEU A 174 2.70 -2.87 -2.34
N ILE A 175 3.85 -3.35 -2.79
CA ILE A 175 4.03 -4.73 -3.26
C ILE A 175 5.15 -5.38 -2.44
N VAL A 176 4.86 -6.48 -1.74
CA VAL A 176 5.81 -7.24 -0.94
C VAL A 176 5.81 -8.69 -1.40
N THR A 177 6.94 -9.17 -1.94
CA THR A 177 7.03 -10.49 -2.58
C THR A 177 7.86 -11.51 -1.82
N GLU A 178 8.59 -11.08 -0.78
CA GLU A 178 9.37 -12.01 0.04
C GLU A 178 8.44 -12.87 0.89
N LYS A 179 8.71 -14.19 0.92
CA LYS A 179 7.85 -15.15 1.61
C LYS A 179 7.69 -14.79 3.10
N GLY A 180 6.45 -14.67 3.56
CA GLY A 180 6.06 -14.30 4.91
C GLY A 180 6.20 -12.82 5.25
N ALA A 181 6.77 -12.00 4.37
CA ALA A 181 6.94 -10.58 4.60
C ALA A 181 5.63 -9.82 4.32
N GLY A 182 5.29 -8.92 5.22
CA GLY A 182 4.06 -8.13 5.21
C GLY A 182 4.26 -6.64 4.92
N VAL A 183 3.15 -5.90 5.07
CA VAL A 183 3.11 -4.43 5.12
C VAL A 183 2.60 -4.02 6.49
N ASN A 184 3.31 -3.12 7.17
CA ASN A 184 2.84 -2.47 8.40
C ASN A 184 2.66 -0.97 8.18
N THR A 185 1.51 -0.47 8.60
CA THR A 185 1.23 0.97 8.67
C THR A 185 0.86 1.32 10.11
N ALA A 186 1.33 2.48 10.57
CA ALA A 186 0.84 3.14 11.77
C ALA A 186 -0.32 4.11 11.42
N ASP A 187 -0.77 4.92 12.38
CA ASP A 187 -1.75 5.97 12.11
C ASP A 187 -1.17 7.03 11.15
N GLY A 188 -2.03 7.54 10.27
CA GLY A 188 -1.68 8.38 9.13
C GLY A 188 -2.67 8.13 7.99
N ASP A 189 -2.41 8.70 6.82
CA ASP A 189 -3.28 8.56 5.65
C ASP A 189 -2.51 8.06 4.41
N ILE A 190 -3.10 7.12 3.68
CA ILE A 190 -2.67 6.71 2.34
C ILE A 190 -3.80 7.05 1.37
N ILE A 191 -3.58 8.06 0.53
CA ILE A 191 -4.61 8.69 -0.28
C ILE A 191 -4.26 8.60 -1.77
N THR A 192 -5.21 8.12 -2.56
CA THR A 192 -5.16 8.19 -4.03
C THR A 192 -6.20 9.15 -4.59
N ASP A 193 -5.79 10.07 -5.46
CA ASP A 193 -6.66 11.15 -5.97
C ASP A 193 -7.10 11.00 -7.44
N LEU A 194 -6.48 10.08 -8.21
CA LEU A 194 -6.83 9.86 -9.63
C LEU A 194 -7.30 8.44 -9.94
N SER A 195 -6.71 7.44 -9.31
CA SER A 195 -6.85 6.03 -9.63
C SER A 195 -6.81 5.19 -8.34
N ASN A 196 -6.42 3.92 -8.45
CA ASN A 196 -6.60 2.91 -7.43
C ASN A 196 -5.45 2.86 -6.42
N LEU A 197 -5.75 2.34 -5.25
CA LEU A 197 -4.78 1.90 -4.24
C LEU A 197 -4.69 0.37 -4.27
N GLU A 198 -3.46 -0.15 -4.34
CA GLU A 198 -3.18 -1.59 -4.32
C GLU A 198 -2.16 -1.89 -3.21
N ILE A 199 -2.49 -2.80 -2.30
CA ILE A 199 -1.58 -3.29 -1.27
C ILE A 199 -1.58 -4.82 -1.33
N THR A 200 -0.43 -5.38 -1.70
CA THR A 200 -0.25 -6.82 -1.87
C THR A 200 0.97 -7.27 -1.10
N ALA A 201 0.83 -8.30 -0.27
CA ALA A 201 1.94 -8.93 0.43
C ALA A 201 1.82 -10.45 0.43
N ASP A 202 2.96 -11.14 0.54
CA ASP A 202 2.95 -12.57 0.84
C ASP A 202 2.43 -12.82 2.27
N GLY A 203 2.92 -12.05 3.24
CA GLY A 203 2.56 -12.11 4.65
C GLY A 203 1.42 -11.17 5.06
N ASP A 204 1.46 -10.73 6.31
CA ASP A 204 0.38 -9.96 6.93
C ASP A 204 0.26 -8.52 6.37
N LEU A 205 -0.96 -8.00 6.28
CA LEU A 205 -1.23 -6.57 6.11
C LEU A 205 -1.74 -6.00 7.45
N VAL A 206 -0.97 -5.12 8.06
CA VAL A 206 -1.35 -4.39 9.28
C VAL A 206 -1.67 -2.94 8.90
N LEU A 207 -2.96 -2.62 8.84
CA LEU A 207 -3.52 -1.41 8.24
C LEU A 207 -4.10 -0.49 9.32
N LYS A 208 -3.23 0.25 10.02
CA LYS A 208 -3.63 1.25 11.03
C LYS A 208 -3.87 2.64 10.41
N ALA A 209 -3.29 2.90 9.24
CA ALA A 209 -3.52 4.13 8.48
C ALA A 209 -4.93 4.13 7.89
N ASN A 210 -5.51 5.32 7.69
CA ASN A 210 -6.70 5.43 6.87
C ASN A 210 -6.31 5.27 5.39
N LEU A 211 -7.09 4.48 4.66
CA LEU A 211 -6.91 4.25 3.24
C LEU A 211 -8.06 4.91 2.49
N SER A 212 -7.74 5.78 1.52
CA SER A 212 -8.73 6.51 0.73
C SER A 212 -8.41 6.43 -0.76
N SER A 213 -9.43 6.12 -1.58
CA SER A 213 -9.29 6.14 -3.04
C SER A 213 -10.49 6.75 -3.76
N GLN A 214 -10.20 7.55 -4.79
CA GLN A 214 -11.21 8.04 -5.73
C GLN A 214 -11.69 6.97 -6.73
N THR A 215 -11.06 5.80 -6.75
CA THR A 215 -11.54 4.65 -7.52
C THR A 215 -11.60 3.42 -6.62
N ASP A 216 -10.77 2.42 -6.87
CA ASP A 216 -10.79 1.13 -6.21
C ASP A 216 -9.69 0.99 -5.14
N ILE A 217 -9.96 0.20 -4.11
CA ILE A 217 -8.95 -0.28 -3.16
C ILE A 217 -8.87 -1.81 -3.25
N ASN A 218 -7.68 -2.32 -3.56
CA ASN A 218 -7.40 -3.75 -3.63
C ASN A 218 -6.40 -4.15 -2.53
N LEU A 219 -6.80 -5.04 -1.64
CA LEU A 219 -5.97 -5.53 -0.53
C LEU A 219 -5.80 -7.04 -0.65
N THR A 220 -4.56 -7.51 -0.74
CA THR A 220 -4.25 -8.93 -0.87
C THR A 220 -3.16 -9.38 0.10
N SER A 221 -3.47 -10.35 0.94
CA SER A 221 -2.50 -11.13 1.71
C SER A 221 -2.52 -12.57 1.23
N HIS A 222 -1.44 -13.03 0.60
CA HIS A 222 -1.40 -14.35 -0.05
C HIS A 222 -1.31 -15.52 0.93
N HIS A 223 -0.66 -15.33 2.08
CA HIS A 223 -0.44 -16.38 3.08
C HIS A 223 -0.58 -15.87 4.52
N GLY A 224 -1.09 -14.65 4.73
CA GLY A 224 -1.25 -14.03 6.03
C GLY A 224 -2.67 -13.51 6.30
N ASN A 225 -2.75 -12.64 7.29
CA ASN A 225 -3.94 -11.95 7.74
C ASN A 225 -3.98 -10.52 7.20
N ILE A 226 -5.18 -9.95 7.16
CA ILE A 226 -5.38 -8.50 7.01
C ILE A 226 -6.00 -7.99 8.30
N THR A 227 -5.27 -7.18 9.05
CA THR A 227 -5.74 -6.54 10.28
C THR A 227 -5.91 -5.05 10.05
N GLN A 228 -7.14 -4.59 10.14
CA GLN A 228 -7.51 -3.18 9.96
C GLN A 228 -7.84 -2.53 11.29
N SER A 229 -7.19 -1.40 11.54
CA SER A 229 -7.52 -0.46 12.61
C SER A 229 -7.48 1.02 12.18
N GLY A 230 -7.37 1.30 10.89
CA GLY A 230 -7.75 2.57 10.24
C GLY A 230 -9.04 2.45 9.41
N ASP A 231 -9.62 3.57 8.97
CA ASP A 231 -10.78 3.54 8.06
C ASP A 231 -10.34 3.22 6.62
N ILE A 232 -11.12 2.43 5.88
CA ILE A 232 -10.90 2.13 4.46
C ILE A 232 -12.08 2.63 3.64
N LYS A 233 -11.87 3.58 2.73
CA LYS A 233 -12.94 4.25 1.97
C LYS A 233 -12.59 4.35 0.49
N ALA A 234 -13.47 3.85 -0.37
CA ALA A 234 -13.33 3.93 -1.83
C ALA A 234 -14.59 4.48 -2.49
N VAL A 235 -14.41 5.30 -3.54
CA VAL A 235 -15.54 5.82 -4.34
C VAL A 235 -16.07 4.76 -5.32
N GLN A 236 -15.24 3.84 -5.77
CA GLN A 236 -15.70 2.68 -6.54
C GLN A 236 -15.69 1.45 -5.63
N ASN A 237 -14.88 0.45 -5.93
CA ASN A 237 -14.95 -0.85 -5.29
C ASN A 237 -13.88 -1.01 -4.21
N ILE A 238 -14.14 -1.90 -3.26
CA ILE A 238 -13.13 -2.42 -2.35
C ILE A 238 -13.12 -3.93 -2.51
N ASP A 239 -11.97 -4.50 -2.83
CA ASP A 239 -11.74 -5.94 -2.90
C ASP A 239 -10.70 -6.35 -1.85
N ILE A 240 -11.13 -7.14 -0.85
CA ILE A 240 -10.28 -7.63 0.24
C ILE A 240 -10.11 -9.14 0.10
N ASN A 241 -8.87 -9.58 -0.08
CA ASN A 241 -8.50 -10.99 -0.22
C ASN A 241 -7.47 -11.34 0.86
N ALA A 242 -7.92 -11.92 1.96
CA ALA A 242 -7.04 -12.43 3.01
C ALA A 242 -6.98 -13.96 2.93
N ASN A 243 -5.81 -14.58 2.76
CA ASN A 243 -5.75 -16.04 2.75
C ASN A 243 -6.18 -16.66 4.09
N GLN A 244 -5.91 -15.98 5.20
CA GLN A 244 -6.32 -16.40 6.53
C GLN A 244 -7.50 -15.56 7.04
N THR A 245 -7.24 -14.60 7.94
CA THR A 245 -8.27 -13.80 8.60
C THR A 245 -8.27 -12.37 8.07
N TYR A 246 -9.45 -11.82 7.82
CA TYR A 246 -9.67 -10.37 7.79
C TYR A 246 -10.29 -9.92 9.11
N GLN A 247 -9.54 -9.10 9.86
CA GLN A 247 -9.91 -8.57 11.16
C GLN A 247 -10.21 -7.07 11.05
N ASN A 248 -11.47 -6.68 11.24
CA ASN A 248 -11.87 -5.28 11.37
C ASN A 248 -12.05 -4.93 12.86
N GLU A 249 -11.16 -4.10 13.39
CA GLU A 249 -11.09 -3.71 14.80
C GLU A 249 -11.92 -2.45 15.13
N GLY A 250 -13.19 -2.44 14.70
CA GLY A 250 -14.12 -1.35 15.06
C GLY A 250 -14.07 -0.15 14.13
N LYS A 251 -13.63 -0.33 12.89
CA LYS A 251 -13.46 0.74 11.88
C LYS A 251 -14.39 0.58 10.70
N ASP A 252 -14.43 1.63 9.87
CA ASP A 252 -15.28 1.68 8.69
C ASP A 252 -14.53 1.14 7.47
N THR A 253 -15.16 0.21 6.76
CA THR A 253 -14.79 -0.24 5.41
C THR A 253 -15.97 0.05 4.49
N ILE A 254 -15.88 1.14 3.72
CA ILE A 254 -17.00 1.69 2.95
C ILE A 254 -16.63 1.85 1.49
N ALA A 255 -17.25 1.04 0.63
CA ALA A 255 -17.22 1.22 -0.82
C ALA A 255 -18.49 1.96 -1.27
N GLN A 256 -18.40 3.03 -2.06
CA GLN A 256 -19.62 3.64 -2.60
C GLN A 256 -20.23 2.81 -3.74
N ALA A 257 -19.42 2.02 -4.47
CA ALA A 257 -19.90 0.99 -5.37
C ALA A 257 -19.97 -0.37 -4.65
N ASN A 258 -19.10 -1.33 -4.96
CA ASN A 258 -19.21 -2.68 -4.41
C ASN A 258 -18.11 -3.00 -3.40
N LEU A 259 -18.43 -3.82 -2.41
CA LEU A 259 -17.47 -4.39 -1.46
C LEU A 259 -17.45 -5.91 -1.64
N ALA A 260 -16.29 -6.49 -1.97
CA ALA A 260 -16.09 -7.93 -1.95
C ALA A 260 -15.02 -8.30 -0.91
N ILE A 261 -15.32 -9.33 -0.12
CA ILE A 261 -14.42 -9.85 0.90
C ILE A 261 -14.33 -11.38 0.73
N THR A 262 -13.12 -11.86 0.49
CA THR A 262 -12.78 -13.28 0.47
C THR A 262 -11.75 -13.57 1.55
N ALA A 263 -12.07 -14.47 2.48
CA ALA A 263 -11.13 -14.92 3.51
C ALA A 263 -11.54 -16.26 4.10
N ASN A 264 -10.65 -16.96 4.81
CA ASN A 264 -11.11 -18.11 5.62
C ASN A 264 -12.00 -17.61 6.76
N THR A 265 -11.59 -16.55 7.45
CA THR A 265 -12.35 -15.96 8.55
C THR A 265 -12.48 -14.46 8.38
N VAL A 266 -13.67 -13.92 8.62
CA VAL A 266 -13.90 -12.48 8.79
C VAL A 266 -14.37 -12.21 10.21
N ASN A 267 -13.66 -11.35 10.92
CA ASN A 267 -14.04 -10.86 12.24
C ASN A 267 -14.35 -9.37 12.14
N ASN A 268 -15.64 -9.02 12.12
CA ASN A 268 -16.11 -7.64 12.20
C ASN A 268 -16.53 -7.32 13.64
N GLN A 269 -15.62 -6.71 14.41
CA GLN A 269 -15.82 -6.46 15.84
C GLN A 269 -16.16 -4.99 16.07
N GLY A 270 -17.45 -4.67 16.11
CA GLY A 270 -17.97 -3.29 16.27
C GLY A 270 -17.64 -2.35 15.10
N GLY A 271 -17.13 -2.89 13.99
CA GLY A 271 -16.80 -2.15 12.78
C GLY A 271 -17.94 -2.14 11.77
N GLN A 272 -17.78 -1.38 10.70
CA GLN A 272 -18.74 -1.30 9.61
C GLN A 272 -18.14 -1.88 8.33
N LEU A 273 -18.81 -2.84 7.71
CA LEU A 273 -18.56 -3.31 6.35
C LEU A 273 -19.74 -2.87 5.49
N ALA A 274 -19.54 -1.90 4.61
CA ALA A 274 -20.63 -1.29 3.87
C ALA A 274 -20.36 -1.07 2.38
N ALA A 275 -21.40 -1.29 1.57
CA ALA A 275 -21.41 -1.00 0.15
C ALA A 275 -22.62 -0.13 -0.24
N GLY A 276 -22.39 0.91 -1.05
CA GLY A 276 -23.45 1.67 -1.71
C GLY A 276 -24.08 0.95 -2.92
N GLY A 277 -23.47 -0.16 -3.34
CA GLY A 277 -23.95 -1.13 -4.32
C GLY A 277 -24.09 -2.51 -3.68
N ASN A 278 -23.41 -3.51 -4.25
CA ASN A 278 -23.44 -4.88 -3.76
C ASN A 278 -22.36 -5.15 -2.72
N LEU A 279 -22.68 -5.97 -1.70
CA LEU A 279 -21.72 -6.47 -0.73
C LEU A 279 -21.68 -8.00 -0.81
N ASN A 280 -20.50 -8.54 -1.12
CA ASN A 280 -20.27 -9.99 -1.23
C ASN A 280 -19.23 -10.43 -0.19
N ILE A 281 -19.61 -11.35 0.70
CA ILE A 281 -18.69 -11.98 1.66
C ILE A 281 -18.67 -13.48 1.36
N ALA A 282 -17.50 -14.01 1.00
CA ALA A 282 -17.26 -15.43 0.78
C ALA A 282 -16.19 -15.93 1.75
N VAL A 283 -16.63 -16.69 2.77
CA VAL A 283 -15.77 -17.12 3.86
C VAL A 283 -16.08 -18.52 4.37
N ASP A 284 -15.18 -19.10 5.16
CA ASP A 284 -15.54 -20.26 5.98
C ASP A 284 -16.30 -19.80 7.22
N THR A 285 -15.78 -18.79 7.93
CA THR A 285 -16.36 -18.28 9.18
C THR A 285 -16.57 -16.78 9.12
N LEU A 286 -17.78 -16.31 9.44
CA LEU A 286 -18.09 -14.90 9.61
C LEU A 286 -18.49 -14.63 11.07
N ASN A 287 -17.74 -13.78 11.76
CA ASN A 287 -18.06 -13.29 13.09
C ASN A 287 -18.37 -11.80 13.03
N ASN A 288 -19.65 -11.44 13.13
CA ASN A 288 -20.12 -10.08 13.28
C ASN A 288 -20.54 -9.86 14.74
N THR A 289 -19.70 -9.19 15.52
CA THR A 289 -19.86 -9.11 16.98
C THR A 289 -19.65 -7.70 17.51
N ARG A 290 -20.00 -7.47 18.78
CA ARG A 290 -19.60 -6.26 19.51
C ARG A 290 -18.08 -6.15 19.61
N ASN A 291 -17.59 -4.91 19.65
CA ASN A 291 -16.22 -4.66 20.10
C ASN A 291 -16.19 -4.60 21.64
N ASP A 292 -15.87 -5.72 22.29
CA ASP A 292 -15.75 -5.76 23.75
C ASP A 292 -14.46 -5.14 24.30
N THR A 293 -13.51 -4.76 23.44
CA THR A 293 -12.23 -4.16 23.86
C THR A 293 -12.30 -2.65 24.09
N GLN A 294 -13.35 -1.97 23.60
CA GLN A 294 -13.55 -0.52 23.80
C GLN A 294 -14.42 -0.16 25.03
N ASP A 295 -14.98 -1.14 25.75
CA ASP A 295 -15.95 -0.92 26.84
C ASP A 295 -15.29 -0.94 28.24
N THR A 296 -14.35 -0.02 28.51
CA THR A 296 -13.86 0.19 29.90
C THR A 296 -14.05 1.60 30.45
N THR A 297 -14.44 2.63 29.68
CA THR A 297 -14.43 4.02 30.23
C THR A 297 -15.42 5.07 29.66
N LYS A 298 -16.53 4.76 28.99
CA LYS A 298 -17.48 5.83 28.58
C LYS A 298 -18.97 5.52 28.76
N THR A 299 -19.49 5.98 29.89
CA THR A 299 -20.89 6.40 30.06
C THR A 299 -21.16 7.56 29.10
N GLN A 300 -21.99 7.41 28.06
CA GLN A 300 -22.74 8.54 27.48
C GLN A 300 -23.85 8.15 26.48
N GLU A 301 -25.03 8.66 26.81
CA GLU A 301 -26.10 9.24 25.97
C GLU A 301 -26.75 8.45 24.82
N LYS A 302 -28.03 8.12 25.04
CA LYS A 302 -29.01 7.64 24.07
C LYS A 302 -29.34 8.71 23.02
N THR A 303 -28.65 8.68 21.88
CA THR A 303 -29.16 9.30 20.65
C THR A 303 -28.66 8.50 19.44
N GLN A 304 -29.61 7.82 18.77
CA GLN A 304 -29.45 6.91 17.62
C GLN A 304 -28.54 5.69 17.85
N GLU A 305 -29.14 4.50 17.74
CA GLU A 305 -28.51 3.19 17.88
C GLU A 305 -27.38 2.99 16.85
N LYS A 306 -26.17 3.50 17.10
CA LYS A 306 -24.99 2.72 16.74
C LYS A 306 -25.00 1.54 17.70
N THR A 307 -25.49 0.39 17.24
CA THR A 307 -25.22 -0.87 17.93
C THR A 307 -23.71 -0.89 18.15
N GLN A 308 -23.25 -1.10 19.39
CA GLN A 308 -21.82 -1.33 19.64
C GLN A 308 -21.32 -2.62 18.93
N GLY A 309 -22.27 -3.43 18.43
CA GLY A 309 -22.11 -4.53 17.47
C GLY A 309 -21.59 -4.10 16.10
N GLY A 310 -21.00 -5.04 15.38
CA GLY A 310 -20.61 -4.83 13.98
C GLY A 310 -21.83 -4.59 13.08
N LEU A 311 -21.63 -3.77 12.05
CA LEU A 311 -22.62 -3.52 11.00
C LEU A 311 -22.11 -4.07 9.67
N ILE A 312 -22.92 -4.92 9.04
CA ILE A 312 -22.75 -5.33 7.65
C ILE A 312 -23.94 -4.76 6.87
N TYR A 313 -23.66 -3.90 5.89
CA TYR A 313 -24.70 -3.17 5.15
C TYR A 313 -24.47 -3.18 3.64
N ALA A 314 -25.51 -3.48 2.86
CA ALA A 314 -25.52 -3.23 1.43
C ALA A 314 -26.73 -2.39 1.03
N LYS A 315 -26.53 -1.38 0.19
CA LYS A 315 -27.67 -0.65 -0.36
C LYS A 315 -28.44 -1.47 -1.40
N ASN A 316 -27.75 -2.27 -2.22
CA ASN A 316 -28.40 -3.11 -3.22
C ASN A 316 -28.50 -4.56 -2.74
N GLN A 317 -27.64 -5.44 -3.25
CA GLN A 317 -27.65 -6.85 -2.86
C GLN A 317 -26.60 -7.12 -1.79
N LEU A 318 -26.99 -7.87 -0.75
CA LEU A 318 -26.08 -8.46 0.22
C LEU A 318 -26.04 -9.97 0.02
N GLN A 319 -24.87 -10.50 -0.35
CA GLN A 319 -24.61 -11.93 -0.43
C GLN A 319 -23.55 -12.35 0.58
N ILE A 320 -23.92 -13.27 1.47
CA ILE A 320 -22.99 -13.89 2.42
C ILE A 320 -22.99 -15.39 2.17
N THR A 321 -21.80 -15.95 1.93
CA THR A 321 -21.57 -17.39 1.90
C THR A 321 -20.58 -17.74 3.00
N ALA A 322 -21.04 -18.47 4.02
CA ALA A 322 -20.24 -18.95 5.14
C ALA A 322 -20.23 -20.49 5.10
N ALA A 323 -19.08 -21.09 4.83
CA ALA A 323 -18.98 -22.55 4.67
C ALA A 323 -19.18 -23.30 6.01
N ASN A 324 -18.76 -22.69 7.12
CA ASN A 324 -18.76 -23.32 8.43
C ASN A 324 -19.70 -22.64 9.43
N HIS A 325 -19.60 -21.32 9.60
CA HIS A 325 -20.38 -20.63 10.63
C HIS A 325 -20.59 -19.16 10.32
N LEU A 326 -21.79 -18.66 10.61
CA LEU A 326 -22.10 -17.23 10.70
C LEU A 326 -22.58 -16.90 12.12
N LEU A 327 -21.78 -16.13 12.84
CA LEU A 327 -22.16 -15.51 14.12
C LEU A 327 -22.57 -14.05 13.88
N ASN A 328 -23.76 -13.68 14.35
CA ASN A 328 -24.20 -12.29 14.42
C ASN A 328 -24.69 -11.97 15.83
N ASP A 329 -23.76 -11.68 16.75
CA ASP A 329 -24.08 -11.41 18.16
C ASP A 329 -24.20 -9.91 18.42
N LYS A 330 -25.38 -9.46 18.87
CA LYS A 330 -25.70 -8.05 19.19
C LYS A 330 -25.29 -7.07 18.09
N SER A 331 -25.35 -7.54 16.84
CA SER A 331 -24.80 -6.91 15.65
C SER A 331 -25.85 -6.91 14.53
N SER A 332 -25.62 -6.14 13.47
CA SER A 332 -26.60 -5.91 12.41
C SER A 332 -26.09 -6.37 11.06
N ILE A 333 -26.96 -7.09 10.33
CA ILE A 333 -26.77 -7.46 8.93
C ILE A 333 -28.01 -6.94 8.19
N VAL A 334 -27.81 -5.96 7.29
CA VAL A 334 -28.89 -5.19 6.69
C VAL A 334 -28.65 -5.01 5.19
N ALA A 335 -29.72 -5.07 4.40
CA ALA A 335 -29.72 -4.53 3.05
C ALA A 335 -31.03 -3.79 2.76
N GLU A 336 -31.00 -2.81 1.83
CA GLU A 336 -32.23 -2.20 1.31
C GLU A 336 -32.83 -3.03 0.14
N GLY A 337 -31.99 -3.76 -0.59
CA GLY A 337 -32.41 -4.75 -1.59
C GLY A 337 -32.39 -6.19 -1.04
N ASP A 338 -31.98 -7.14 -1.88
CA ASP A 338 -32.03 -8.57 -1.55
C ASP A 338 -30.90 -8.99 -0.59
N ILE A 339 -31.25 -9.83 0.39
CA ILE A 339 -30.30 -10.51 1.27
C ILE A 339 -30.30 -12.01 0.95
N VAL A 340 -29.13 -12.54 0.57
CA VAL A 340 -28.89 -13.98 0.36
C VAL A 340 -27.82 -14.43 1.33
N ILE A 341 -28.20 -15.28 2.29
CA ILE A 341 -27.27 -15.87 3.27
C ILE A 341 -27.27 -17.38 3.09
N ASN A 342 -26.12 -17.93 2.71
CA ASN A 342 -25.86 -19.36 2.64
C ASN A 342 -24.92 -19.74 3.78
N ASP A 343 -25.47 -20.31 4.85
CA ASP A 343 -24.71 -20.94 5.94
C ASP A 343 -24.88 -22.47 5.81
N THR A 344 -23.81 -23.15 5.42
CA THR A 344 -23.88 -24.58 5.05
C THR A 344 -23.90 -25.54 6.25
N ASN A 345 -23.72 -25.06 7.48
CA ASN A 345 -23.85 -25.87 8.70
C ASN A 345 -24.95 -25.30 9.62
N HIS A 346 -26.20 -25.63 9.31
CA HIS A 346 -27.35 -25.36 10.19
C HIS A 346 -27.21 -26.07 11.55
N GLY A 347 -26.56 -25.41 12.51
CA GLY A 347 -26.48 -25.84 13.90
C GLY A 347 -26.27 -24.67 14.84
N GLN A 348 -27.37 -24.09 15.32
CA GLN A 348 -27.48 -22.99 16.31
C GLN A 348 -27.49 -21.56 15.75
N ILE A 349 -28.60 -21.16 15.12
CA ILE A 349 -29.06 -19.78 15.25
C ILE A 349 -29.70 -19.69 16.64
N MET A 350 -28.96 -19.20 17.65
CA MET A 350 -29.59 -18.76 18.90
C MET A 350 -30.07 -17.31 18.70
N THR A 351 -31.40 -17.17 18.80
CA THR A 351 -32.20 -15.94 18.70
C THR A 351 -31.78 -14.83 19.64
#